data_AF-A0A8H2ZUG8-F1
#
_entry.id   AF-A0A8H2ZUG8-F1
#
_cell.length_a   1.000
_cell.length_b   1.000
_cell.length_c   1.000
_cell.angle_alpha   90.00
_cell.angle_beta   90.00
_cell.angle_gamma   90.00
#
_symmetry.space_group_name_H-M   'P 1'
#
loop_
_entity.id
_entity.type
_entity.pdbx_description
1 polymer ?
#
loop_
_entity_poly.entity_id
_entity_poly.type
_entity_poly.pdbx_seq_one_letter_code
_entity_poly.pdbx_strand_id
1 'polypeptide(L)'
;MSIYSDIWALGCILFEIKSGEQLFGDWTGTKDDILRQMVSALGKLPEPWWTAARKFELDEKIADIGAEDEEEDDPGRNCAVMLEPSGVKVEKEEASQMKDLLERILKWKPEERISIKEIMDSRWPL
;
A
#
# COMPACT_ATOMS: atom_id res chain seq x y z
N MET A 1 -6.20 -1.06 -18.83
CA MET A 1 -5.49 -1.61 -17.67
C MET A 1 -4.05 -1.80 -18.06
N SER A 2 -3.12 -1.31 -17.23
CA SER A 2 -1.67 -1.45 -17.45
C SER A 2 -1.19 -2.64 -16.63
N ILE A 3 -0.42 -3.53 -17.24
CA ILE A 3 0.16 -4.70 -16.57
C ILE A 3 0.93 -4.33 -15.30
N TYR A 4 1.54 -3.15 -15.28
CA TYR A 4 2.29 -2.65 -14.14
C TYR A 4 1.37 -2.27 -12.96
N SER A 5 0.18 -1.75 -13.23
CA SER A 5 -0.84 -1.47 -12.22
C SER A 5 -1.38 -2.78 -11.63
N ASP A 6 -1.58 -3.79 -12.47
CA ASP A 6 -2.04 -5.12 -12.03
C ASP A 6 -0.99 -5.80 -11.12
N ILE A 7 0.30 -5.68 -11.46
CA ILE A 7 1.41 -6.15 -10.62
C ILE A 7 1.42 -5.47 -9.25
N TRP A 8 1.19 -4.15 -9.21
CA TRP A 8 1.10 -3.42 -7.93
C TRP A 8 -0.08 -3.90 -7.08
N ALA A 9 -1.26 -3.99 -7.69
CA ALA A 9 -2.47 -4.47 -7.02
C ALA A 9 -2.29 -5.89 -6.47
N LEU A 10 -1.61 -6.77 -7.23
CA LEU A 10 -1.25 -8.11 -6.78
C LEU A 10 -0.38 -8.07 -5.51
N GLY A 11 0.60 -7.16 -5.42
CA GLY A 11 1.41 -6.98 -4.20
C GLY A 11 0.57 -6.59 -2.98
N CYS A 12 -0.36 -5.65 -3.15
CA CYS A 12 -1.28 -5.26 -2.09
C CYS A 12 -2.17 -6.43 -1.64
N ILE A 13 -2.74 -7.18 -2.58
CA ILE A 13 -3.61 -8.34 -2.31
C ILE A 13 -2.84 -9.46 -1.62
N LEU A 14 -1.61 -9.77 -2.06
CA LEU A 14 -0.78 -10.80 -1.45
C LEU A 14 -0.46 -10.48 0.02
N PHE A 15 -0.16 -9.22 0.31
CA PHE A 15 0.03 -8.78 1.69
C PHE A 15 -1.26 -8.93 2.49
N GLU A 16 -2.39 -8.45 1.97
CA GLU A 16 -3.70 -8.49 2.63
C GLU A 16 -4.15 -9.92 2.96
N ILE A 17 -3.98 -10.86 2.03
CA ILE A 17 -4.30 -12.28 2.24
C ILE A 17 -3.48 -12.87 3.40
N LYS A 18 -2.19 -12.50 3.49
CA LYS A 18 -1.25 -13.09 4.46
C LYS A 18 -1.26 -12.40 5.81
N SER A 19 -1.53 -11.10 5.87
CA SER A 19 -1.52 -10.33 7.11
C SER A 19 -2.93 -10.15 7.71
N GLY A 20 -3.98 -10.32 6.89
CA GLY A 20 -5.35 -9.97 7.26
C GLY A 20 -5.62 -8.46 7.27
N GLU A 21 -4.63 -7.64 6.92
CA GLU A 21 -4.65 -6.18 7.02
C GLU A 21 -4.30 -5.55 5.67
N GLN A 22 -4.91 -4.40 5.37
CA GLN A 22 -4.58 -3.67 4.14
C GLN A 22 -3.15 -3.13 4.20
N LEU A 23 -2.39 -3.30 3.11
CA LEU A 23 -1.03 -2.76 3.03
C LEU A 23 -1.03 -1.22 3.03
N PHE A 24 -1.98 -0.64 2.30
CA PHE A 24 -2.26 0.79 2.29
C PHE A 24 -3.77 0.96 2.37
N GLY A 25 -4.26 1.64 3.40
CA GLY A 25 -5.70 1.75 3.67
C GLY A 25 -6.07 3.11 4.25
N ASP A 26 -7.32 3.52 4.13
CA ASP A 26 -7.76 4.86 4.52
C ASP A 26 -8.03 4.99 6.02
N TRP A 27 -7.06 4.70 6.91
CA TRP A 27 -7.32 4.58 8.36
C TRP A 27 -7.88 5.86 9.00
N THR A 28 -7.50 7.01 8.46
CA THR A 28 -7.80 8.34 9.04
C THR A 28 -8.78 9.17 8.20
N GLY A 29 -9.28 8.65 7.07
CA GLY A 29 -10.32 9.31 6.26
C GLY A 29 -9.81 10.43 5.36
N THR A 30 -8.50 10.71 5.33
CA THR A 30 -7.96 11.82 4.53
C THR A 30 -7.49 11.33 3.16
N LYS A 31 -7.75 12.15 2.14
CA LYS A 31 -7.44 11.84 0.73
C LYS A 31 -5.96 11.49 0.46
N ASP A 32 -5.06 11.88 1.36
CA ASP A 32 -3.62 11.66 1.22
C ASP A 32 -3.08 10.48 2.05
N ASP A 33 -3.91 9.78 2.83
CA ASP A 33 -3.42 8.77 3.77
C ASP A 33 -2.74 7.60 3.09
N ILE A 34 -3.31 7.15 1.98
CA ILE A 34 -2.73 6.09 1.16
C ILE A 34 -1.36 6.54 0.62
N LEU A 35 -1.25 7.77 0.12
CA LEU A 35 0.02 8.31 -0.40
C LEU A 35 1.06 8.47 0.72
N ARG A 36 0.66 8.94 1.90
CA ARG A 36 1.54 9.06 3.07
C ARG A 36 2.07 7.70 3.51
N GLN A 37 1.22 6.68 3.55
CA GLN A 37 1.62 5.30 3.88
C GLN A 37 2.56 4.73 2.84
N MET A 38 2.28 4.94 1.54
CA MET A 38 3.18 4.55 0.46
C MET A 38 4.55 5.22 0.56
N VAL A 39 4.60 6.52 0.85
CA VAL A 39 5.86 7.26 1.06
C VAL A 39 6.60 6.78 2.31
N SER A 40 5.88 6.45 3.38
CA SER A 40 6.46 5.91 4.60
C SER A 40 7.10 4.54 4.36
N ALA A 41 6.43 3.66 3.61
CA ALA A 41 6.88 2.30 3.34
C ALA A 41 8.00 2.23 2.26
N LEU A 42 7.88 3.02 1.19
CA LEU A 42 8.72 2.91 -0.01
C LEU A 42 9.70 4.08 -0.17
N GLY A 43 9.62 5.07 0.72
CA GLY A 43 10.37 6.31 0.61
C GLY A 43 9.76 7.31 -0.38
N LYS A 44 10.45 8.45 -0.53
CA LYS A 44 10.06 9.56 -1.39
C LYS A 44 9.86 9.09 -2.85
N LEU A 45 8.80 9.58 -3.50
CA LEU A 45 8.62 9.35 -4.94
C LEU A 45 9.81 9.93 -5.73
N PRO A 46 10.21 9.28 -6.85
CA PRO A 46 11.20 9.86 -7.75
C PRO A 46 10.67 11.14 -8.40
N GLU A 47 11.57 12.06 -8.73
CA GLU A 47 11.24 13.24 -9.54
C GLU A 47 10.88 12.81 -10.97
N PRO A 48 9.93 13.49 -11.66
CA PRO A 48 9.27 14.74 -11.27
C PRO A 48 7.98 14.56 -10.45
N TRP A 49 7.58 13.33 -10.12
CA TRP A 49 6.29 13.04 -9.49
C TRP A 49 6.18 13.63 -8.08
N TRP A 50 7.28 13.63 -7.33
CA TRP A 50 7.31 14.26 -6.01
C TRP A 50 7.03 15.76 -6.07
N THR A 51 7.68 16.47 -6.99
CA THR A 51 7.45 17.91 -7.18
C THR A 51 6.01 18.19 -7.62
N ALA A 52 5.43 17.35 -8.47
CA ALA A 52 4.04 17.48 -8.88
C ALA A 52 3.07 17.27 -7.70
N ALA A 53 3.26 16.22 -6.90
CA ALA A 53 2.43 15.94 -5.72
C ALA A 53 2.49 17.08 -4.69
N ARG A 54 3.70 17.58 -4.41
CA ARG A 54 3.92 18.67 -3.44
C ARG A 54 3.34 20.01 -3.89
N LYS A 55 3.09 20.20 -5.18
CA LYS A 55 2.47 21.42 -5.71
C LYS A 55 0.98 21.54 -5.36
N PHE A 56 0.31 20.42 -5.08
CA PHE A 56 -1.08 20.42 -4.62
C PHE A 56 -1.22 20.71 -3.12
N GLU A 57 -0.18 20.49 -2.32
CA GLU A 57 -0.35 20.34 -0.86
C GLU A 57 -0.25 21.60 0.01
N LEU A 58 0.14 22.77 -0.49
CA LEU A 58 0.31 23.93 0.41
C LEU A 58 -0.87 24.91 0.37
N ASP A 59 -1.28 25.35 -0.82
CA ASP A 59 -2.32 26.37 -0.94
C ASP A 59 -3.73 25.83 -0.66
N GLU A 60 -4.03 24.58 -1.08
CA GLU A 60 -5.33 23.93 -0.79
C GLU A 60 -5.44 23.48 0.68
N LYS A 61 -4.37 22.92 1.28
CA LYS A 61 -4.41 22.51 2.69
C LYS A 61 -4.52 23.68 3.67
N ILE A 62 -4.03 24.87 3.32
CA ILE A 62 -4.24 26.09 4.11
C ILE A 62 -5.71 26.53 4.00
N ALA A 63 -6.34 26.34 2.83
CA ALA A 63 -7.74 26.70 2.61
C ALA A 63 -8.73 25.74 3.29
N ASP A 64 -8.34 24.48 3.53
CA ASP A 64 -9.17 23.45 4.16
C ASP A 64 -9.11 23.41 5.70
N ILE A 65 -8.31 24.27 6.34
CA ILE A 65 -8.24 24.33 7.81
C ILE A 65 -9.59 24.77 8.38
N GLY A 66 -10.32 23.83 8.99
CA GLY A 66 -11.60 24.04 9.66
C GLY A 66 -12.84 23.62 8.86
N ALA A 67 -12.69 22.90 7.75
CA ALA A 67 -13.80 22.43 6.91
C ALA A 67 -14.40 21.07 7.33
N GLU A 68 -13.67 20.25 8.09
CA GLU A 68 -13.99 18.82 8.31
C GLU A 68 -14.13 18.44 9.80
N ASP A 69 -14.77 19.29 10.63
CA ASP A 69 -15.15 18.90 12.01
C ASP A 69 -16.45 18.05 12.07
N GLU A 70 -16.95 17.55 10.92
CA GLU A 70 -18.16 16.72 10.85
C GLU A 70 -17.97 15.53 9.90
N GLU A 71 -17.18 14.52 10.28
CA GLU A 71 -17.41 13.16 9.78
C GLU A 71 -17.51 12.20 10.97
N GLU A 72 -18.70 11.62 11.15
CA GLU A 72 -18.98 10.60 12.16
C GLU A 72 -18.13 9.35 11.88
N ASP A 73 -17.37 8.92 12.89
CA ASP A 73 -16.62 7.67 12.95
C ASP A 73 -17.53 6.50 12.52
N ASP A 74 -17.38 5.98 11.29
CA ASP A 74 -18.19 4.86 10.78
C ASP A 74 -17.80 3.56 11.51
N PRO A 75 -18.64 3.05 12.43
CA PRO A 75 -18.34 1.82 13.16
C PRO A 75 -18.48 0.57 12.27
N GLY A 76 -18.95 0.74 11.02
CA GLY A 76 -19.13 -0.29 10.03
C GLY A 76 -17.90 -0.55 9.16
N ARG A 77 -16.77 0.13 9.42
CA ARG A 77 -15.49 -0.14 8.75
C ARG A 77 -15.20 -1.62 8.83
N ASN A 78 -15.41 -2.28 7.71
CA ASN A 78 -15.45 -3.72 7.57
C ASN A 78 -14.03 -4.23 7.84
N CYS A 79 -13.69 -4.45 9.12
CA CYS A 79 -12.53 -5.24 9.50
C CYS A 79 -12.69 -6.54 8.73
N ALA A 80 -11.83 -6.75 7.73
CA ALA A 80 -11.85 -7.96 6.95
C ALA A 80 -11.88 -9.13 7.94
N VAL A 81 -12.85 -10.03 7.78
CA VAL A 81 -12.84 -11.27 8.56
C VAL A 81 -11.51 -11.93 8.23
N MET A 82 -10.57 -11.92 9.18
CA MET A 82 -9.25 -12.47 8.94
C MET A 82 -9.44 -13.92 8.49
N LEU A 83 -8.90 -14.24 7.32
CA LEU A 83 -8.97 -15.59 6.75
C LEU A 83 -8.27 -16.60 7.68
N GLU A 84 -7.30 -16.12 8.47
CA GLU A 84 -6.55 -16.91 9.43
C GLU A 84 -7.03 -16.69 10.88
N PRO A 85 -6.98 -17.75 11.72
CA PRO A 85 -7.25 -17.63 13.15
C PRO A 85 -6.32 -16.61 13.82
N SER A 86 -6.85 -15.84 14.77
CA SER A 86 -6.05 -14.93 15.60
C SER A 86 -4.86 -15.68 16.23
N GLY A 87 -3.64 -15.21 15.95
CA GLY A 87 -2.40 -15.78 16.50
C GLY A 87 -1.52 -16.56 15.52
N VAL A 88 -1.93 -16.73 14.25
CA VAL A 88 -1.00 -17.18 13.20
C VAL A 88 0.08 -16.11 13.02
N LYS A 89 1.34 -16.49 13.29
CA LYS A 89 2.49 -15.64 13.05
C LYS A 89 3.18 -16.19 11.82
N VAL A 90 3.30 -15.34 10.79
CA VAL A 90 4.18 -15.61 9.65
C VAL A 90 5.55 -16.00 10.20
N GLU A 91 6.07 -17.14 9.75
CA GLU A 91 7.40 -17.60 10.17
C GLU A 91 8.43 -16.53 9.79
N LYS A 92 9.47 -16.31 10.60
CA LYS A 92 10.44 -15.23 10.31
C LYS A 92 11.11 -15.36 8.94
N GLU A 93 11.34 -16.60 8.52
CA GLU A 93 11.91 -16.91 7.21
C GLU A 93 10.92 -16.58 6.09
N GLU A 94 9.66 -16.96 6.30
CA GLU A 94 8.54 -16.60 5.45
C GLU A 94 8.46 -15.04 5.35
N ALA A 95 8.35 -14.31 6.46
CA ALA A 95 8.27 -12.85 6.44
C ALA A 95 9.41 -12.16 5.67
N SER A 96 10.63 -12.71 5.72
CA SER A 96 11.77 -12.21 4.95
C SER A 96 11.59 -12.39 3.44
N GLN A 97 11.11 -13.55 3.01
CA GLN A 97 10.82 -13.85 1.60
C GLN A 97 9.66 -13.00 1.07
N MET A 98 8.62 -12.78 1.87
CA MET A 98 7.52 -11.88 1.51
C MET A 98 8.01 -10.45 1.32
N LYS A 99 8.85 -9.96 2.23
CA LYS A 99 9.44 -8.62 2.16
C LYS A 99 10.25 -8.43 0.88
N ASP A 100 11.11 -9.40 0.53
CA ASP A 100 11.89 -9.36 -0.72
C ASP A 100 10.99 -9.30 -1.95
N LEU A 101 9.93 -10.12 -1.99
CA LEU A 101 8.97 -10.12 -3.09
C LEU A 101 8.23 -8.77 -3.20
N LEU A 102 7.72 -8.25 -2.09
CA LEU A 102 7.00 -6.98 -2.06
C LEU A 102 7.91 -5.81 -2.46
N GLU A 103 9.18 -5.79 -2.06
CA GLU A 103 10.15 -4.76 -2.46
C GLU A 103 10.43 -4.75 -3.98
N ARG A 104 10.27 -5.90 -4.65
CA ARG A 104 10.43 -6.04 -6.11
C ARG A 104 9.14 -5.70 -6.88
N ILE A 105 7.98 -5.95 -6.27
CA ILE A 105 6.67 -5.60 -6.83
C ILE A 105 6.39 -4.09 -6.69
N LEU A 106 6.64 -3.52 -5.52
CA LEU A 106 6.23 -2.16 -5.14
C LEU A 106 7.29 -1.12 -5.49
N LYS A 107 7.83 -1.18 -6.72
CA LYS A 107 8.69 -0.11 -7.25
C LYS A 107 7.87 1.06 -7.75
N TRP A 108 8.33 2.27 -7.46
CA TRP A 108 7.69 3.50 -7.95
C TRP A 108 7.61 3.54 -9.48
N LYS A 109 8.72 3.22 -10.16
CA LYS A 109 8.72 3.13 -11.62
C LYS A 109 8.13 1.80 -12.08
N PRO A 110 7.16 1.83 -13.00
CA PRO A 110 6.55 0.61 -13.52
C PRO A 110 7.59 -0.30 -14.21
N GLU A 111 8.56 0.26 -14.92
CA GLU A 111 9.57 -0.49 -15.67
C GLU A 111 10.58 -1.24 -14.79
N GLU A 112 10.74 -0.81 -13.54
CA GLU A 112 11.63 -1.44 -12.56
C GLU A 112 10.93 -2.57 -11.79
N ARG A 113 9.62 -2.78 -12.02
CA ARG A 113 8.84 -3.83 -11.36
C ARG A 113 9.15 -5.20 -11.96
N ILE A 114 9.15 -6.20 -11.09
CA ILE A 114 9.23 -7.62 -11.44
C ILE A 114 8.07 -8.03 -12.36
N SER A 115 8.33 -8.95 -13.30
CA SER A 115 7.28 -9.50 -14.16
C SER A 115 6.47 -10.61 -13.45
N ILE A 116 5.24 -10.86 -13.91
CA ILE A 116 4.40 -11.95 -13.37
C ILE A 116 5.12 -13.31 -13.41
N LYS A 117 5.91 -13.59 -14.45
CA LYS A 117 6.66 -14.84 -14.56
C LYS A 117 7.66 -15.01 -13.42
N GLU A 118 8.39 -13.95 -13.08
CA GLU A 118 9.35 -13.96 -11.99
C GLU A 118 8.69 -13.96 -10.61
N ILE A 119 7.45 -13.45 -10.48
CA ILE A 119 6.65 -13.60 -9.25
C ILE A 119 6.31 -15.07 -9.04
N MET A 120 5.89 -15.78 -10.09
CA MET A 120 5.57 -17.22 -10.01
C MET A 120 6.80 -18.08 -9.70
N ASP A 121 7.98 -17.68 -10.18
CA ASP A 121 9.26 -18.37 -9.92
C ASP A 121 9.92 -17.91 -8.60
N SER A 122 9.24 -17.08 -7.80
CA SER A 122 9.79 -16.59 -6.54
C SER A 122 9.91 -17.71 -5.50
N ARG A 123 10.82 -17.52 -4.53
CA ARG A 123 11.03 -18.48 -3.44
C ARG A 123 9.89 -18.50 -2.42
N TRP A 124 9.02 -17.51 -2.48
CA TRP A 124 7.87 -17.38 -1.63
C TRP A 124 6.84 -18.48 -1.94
N PRO A 125 6.43 -19.30 -0.97
CA PRO A 125 5.32 -20.20 -1.16
C PRO A 125 4.04 -19.37 -1.25
N LEU A 126 3.51 -19.23 -2.47
CA LEU A 126 2.16 -18.71 -2.71
C LEU A 126 1.11 -19.55 -1.98
#